data_AF-A0A4D9DPF1-F1
#
_entry.id   AF-A0A4D9DPF1-F1
#
_cell.length_a   1.000
_cell.length_b   1.000
_cell.length_c   1.000
_cell.angle_alpha   90.00
_cell.angle_beta   90.00
_cell.angle_gamma   90.00
#
_symmetry.space_group_name_H-M   'P 1'
#
loop_
_entity.id
_entity.type
_entity.pdbx_description
1 polymer ?
#
loop_
_entity_poly.entity_id
_entity_poly.type
_entity_poly.pdbx_seq_one_letter_code
_entity_poly.pdbx_strand_id
1 'polypeptide(L)'
;MAEDLDGSRAPLLPGTAESPVHPALSFLGKVVVSALPIASIVIGAMYLSQCPRQSLLPYYLLVGGSAILLFLLLTCLPCGDGTDPPQLSPSARGWRAVFLLFLFAWFIAGNVWVYSIYPPEYKDPHNPRFCHSVLYLFAFWVTTLVYVGLGVALLAALGILGCLVLLRARLPWLQRGDTYP
;
A
#
# COMPACT_ATOMS: atom_id res chain seq x y z
N MET A 1 9.02 -49.83 -35.55
CA MET A 1 10.11 -48.98 -35.05
C MET A 1 9.96 -47.61 -35.69
N ALA A 2 9.16 -46.75 -35.06
CA ALA A 2 9.15 -45.31 -35.24
C ALA A 2 8.38 -44.80 -34.01
N GLU A 3 9.09 -44.10 -33.15
CA GLU A 3 8.76 -43.84 -31.76
C GLU A 3 7.67 -42.78 -31.61
N ASP A 4 6.67 -43.14 -30.81
CA ASP A 4 5.70 -42.26 -30.17
C ASP A 4 6.41 -41.14 -29.39
N LEU A 5 6.20 -39.88 -29.80
CA LEU A 5 6.46 -38.71 -28.95
C LEU A 5 5.30 -37.69 -29.09
N ASP A 6 4.07 -38.15 -28.81
CA ASP A 6 2.97 -37.28 -28.33
C ASP A 6 3.24 -36.90 -26.86
N GLY A 7 4.33 -36.16 -26.64
CA GLY A 7 4.95 -35.96 -25.34
C GLY A 7 5.11 -34.49 -24.97
N SER A 8 4.07 -33.67 -25.15
CA SER A 8 4.03 -32.33 -24.54
C SER A 8 2.60 -31.84 -24.34
N ARG A 9 1.76 -32.68 -23.72
CA ARG A 9 0.63 -32.15 -22.95
C ARG A 9 1.20 -31.62 -21.65
N ALA A 10 1.44 -30.31 -21.60
CA ALA A 10 1.60 -29.63 -20.33
C ALA A 10 0.47 -30.07 -19.40
N PRO A 11 0.73 -30.46 -18.14
CA PRO A 11 -0.34 -30.68 -17.20
C PRO A 11 -1.07 -29.35 -17.05
N LEU A 12 -2.28 -29.27 -17.61
CA LEU A 12 -3.24 -28.24 -17.29
C LEU A 12 -3.34 -28.24 -15.77
N LEU A 13 -2.84 -27.18 -15.14
CA LEU A 13 -2.95 -26.97 -13.70
C LEU A 13 -4.43 -27.20 -13.36
N PRO A 14 -4.75 -28.23 -12.55
CA PRO A 14 -6.11 -28.42 -12.08
C PRO A 14 -6.48 -27.12 -11.40
N GLY A 15 -7.65 -26.59 -11.76
CA GLY A 15 -8.11 -25.27 -11.34
C GLY A 15 -7.75 -25.01 -9.90
N THR A 16 -7.20 -23.82 -9.65
CA THR A 16 -7.12 -23.26 -8.31
C THR A 16 -8.52 -23.33 -7.72
N ALA A 17 -8.82 -24.38 -6.97
CA ALA A 17 -9.93 -24.42 -6.06
C ALA A 17 -9.73 -23.19 -5.19
N GLU A 18 -10.60 -22.19 -5.34
CA GLU A 18 -10.54 -20.95 -4.58
C GLU A 18 -10.68 -21.31 -3.11
N SER A 19 -9.53 -21.54 -2.46
CA SER A 19 -9.49 -22.00 -1.09
C SER A 19 -10.06 -20.86 -0.22
N PRO A 20 -11.01 -21.12 0.70
CA PRO A 20 -11.60 -20.11 1.60
C PRO A 20 -10.55 -19.38 2.47
N VAL A 21 -9.31 -19.87 2.46
CA VAL A 21 -8.11 -19.26 3.05
C VAL A 21 -7.74 -17.92 2.38
N HIS A 22 -7.95 -17.74 1.08
CA HIS A 22 -7.59 -16.50 0.36
C HIS A 22 -8.34 -15.23 0.86
N PRO A 23 -9.69 -15.24 0.97
CA PRO A 23 -10.42 -14.09 1.50
C PRO A 23 -10.14 -13.85 2.99
N ALA A 24 -10.00 -14.91 3.79
CA ALA A 24 -9.67 -14.80 5.21
C ALA A 24 -8.26 -14.21 5.44
N LEU A 25 -7.26 -14.63 4.67
CA LEU A 25 -5.90 -14.10 4.72
C LEU A 25 -5.85 -12.62 4.29
N SER A 26 -6.61 -12.26 3.25
CA SER A 26 -6.72 -10.87 2.81
C SER A 26 -7.36 -9.98 3.88
N PHE A 27 -8.42 -10.47 4.53
CA PHE A 27 -9.07 -9.76 5.62
C PHE A 27 -8.16 -9.59 6.84
N LEU A 28 -7.51 -10.67 7.29
CA LEU A 28 -6.58 -10.65 8.41
C LEU A 28 -5.41 -9.68 8.16
N GLY A 29 -4.85 -9.69 6.94
CA GLY A 29 -3.81 -8.74 6.54
C GLY A 29 -4.27 -7.29 6.62
N LYS A 30 -5.48 -6.96 6.16
CA LYS A 30 -6.04 -5.61 6.25
C LYS A 30 -6.27 -5.17 7.70
N VAL A 31 -6.72 -6.07 8.57
CA VAL A 31 -6.90 -5.78 10.01
C VAL A 31 -5.55 -5.46 10.66
N VAL A 32 -4.51 -6.26 10.40
CA VAL A 32 -3.16 -6.00 10.92
C VAL A 32 -2.62 -4.66 10.41
N VAL A 33 -2.80 -4.37 9.12
CA VAL A 33 -2.36 -3.10 8.51
C VAL A 33 -3.12 -1.90 9.10
N SER A 34 -4.35 -2.06 9.57
CA SER A 34 -5.15 -1.00 10.19
C SER A 34 -4.64 -0.57 11.58
N ALA A 35 -3.83 -1.38 12.26
CA ALA A 35 -3.27 -1.02 13.56
C ALA A 35 -2.37 0.24 13.49
N LEU A 36 -1.61 0.38 12.41
CA LEU A 36 -0.74 1.53 12.18
C LEU A 36 -1.52 2.86 12.05
N PRO A 37 -2.51 3.01 11.15
CA PRO A 37 -3.28 4.25 11.06
C PRO A 37 -4.08 4.56 12.34
N ILE A 38 -4.53 3.55 13.09
CA ILE A 38 -5.16 3.77 14.41
C ILE A 38 -4.15 4.38 15.38
N ALA A 39 -2.93 3.83 15.46
CA ALA A 39 -1.86 4.39 16.28
C ALA A 39 -1.53 5.84 15.86
N SER A 40 -1.51 6.14 14.56
CA SER A 40 -1.31 7.49 14.04
C SER A 40 -2.37 8.48 14.53
N ILE A 41 -3.64 8.06 14.53
CA ILE A 41 -4.75 8.89 15.00
C ILE A 41 -4.63 9.13 16.51
N VAL A 42 -4.36 8.08 17.29
CA VAL A 42 -4.24 8.17 18.76
C VAL A 42 -3.06 9.06 19.16
N ILE A 43 -1.88 8.83 18.60
CA ILE A 43 -0.68 9.63 18.91
C ILE A 43 -0.87 11.06 18.42
N GLY A 44 -1.43 11.26 17.22
CA GLY A 44 -1.79 12.58 16.72
C GLY A 44 -2.70 13.32 17.70
N ALA A 45 -3.79 12.68 18.16
CA ALA A 45 -4.76 13.28 19.06
C ALA A 45 -4.21 13.57 20.47
N MET A 46 -3.43 12.65 21.05
CA MET A 46 -2.90 12.76 22.41
C MET A 46 -1.84 13.86 22.55
N TYR A 47 -1.06 14.11 21.50
CA TYR A 47 0.05 15.06 21.52
C TYR A 47 -0.23 16.36 20.73
N LEU A 48 -1.51 16.64 20.42
CA LEU A 48 -1.96 17.85 19.72
C LEU A 48 -1.51 19.15 20.40
N SER A 49 -1.48 19.18 21.74
CA SER A 49 -1.19 20.37 22.54
C SER A 49 0.28 20.49 22.97
N GLN A 50 1.11 19.48 22.69
CA GLN A 50 2.49 19.39 23.22
C GLN A 50 3.58 19.84 22.22
N CYS A 51 3.20 20.35 21.04
CA CYS A 51 4.14 20.96 20.08
C CYS A 51 3.64 22.35 19.64
N PRO A 52 3.92 23.43 20.41
CA PRO A 52 3.51 24.79 20.07
C PRO A 52 4.14 25.33 18.77
N ARG A 53 5.24 24.70 18.30
CA ARG A 53 5.92 25.09 17.06
C ARG A 53 5.14 24.75 15.78
N GLN A 54 4.50 23.59 15.75
CA GLN A 54 3.80 23.09 14.56
C GLN A 54 2.62 22.21 14.98
N SER A 55 1.45 22.82 15.09
CA SER A 55 0.17 22.12 15.14
C SER A 55 -0.04 21.21 13.92
N LEU A 56 0.59 21.54 12.79
CA LEU A 56 0.46 20.85 11.51
C LEU A 56 0.95 19.39 11.52
N LEU A 57 1.93 19.05 12.38
CA LEU A 57 2.48 17.69 12.45
C LEU A 57 1.50 16.68 13.09
N PRO A 58 0.83 16.98 14.22
CA PRO A 58 -0.32 16.21 14.69
C PRO A 58 -1.44 16.09 13.64
N TYR A 59 -1.79 17.17 12.94
CA TYR A 59 -2.82 17.14 11.89
C TYR A 59 -2.41 16.23 10.71
N TYR A 60 -1.12 16.20 10.34
CA TYR A 60 -0.58 15.27 9.35
C TYR A 60 -0.90 13.81 9.67
N LEU A 61 -0.60 13.39 10.91
CA LEU A 61 -0.83 12.04 11.40
C LEU A 61 -2.32 11.70 11.48
N LEU A 62 -3.14 12.67 11.91
CA LEU A 62 -4.58 12.51 12.07
C LEU A 62 -5.30 12.37 10.71
N VAL A 63 -5.04 13.28 9.78
CA VAL A 63 -5.66 13.29 8.45
C VAL A 63 -5.12 12.15 7.59
N GLY A 64 -3.81 11.90 7.64
CA GLY A 64 -3.19 10.77 6.93
C GLY A 64 -3.72 9.43 7.44
N GLY A 65 -3.76 9.24 8.76
CA GLY A 65 -4.30 8.01 9.38
C GLY A 65 -5.76 7.78 9.06
N SER A 66 -6.61 8.83 9.15
CA SER A 66 -8.04 8.71 8.85
C SER A 66 -8.33 8.45 7.36
N ALA A 67 -7.60 9.09 6.44
CA ALA A 67 -7.73 8.84 5.01
C ALA A 67 -7.33 7.40 4.63
N ILE A 68 -6.24 6.89 5.21
CA ILE A 68 -5.80 5.50 4.99
C ILE A 68 -6.82 4.51 5.57
N LEU A 69 -7.32 4.76 6.78
CA LEU A 69 -8.32 3.91 7.42
C LEU A 69 -9.62 3.86 6.61
N LEU A 70 -10.07 5.02 6.10
CA LEU A 70 -11.25 5.11 5.24
C LEU A 70 -11.03 4.36 3.92
N PHE A 71 -9.86 4.49 3.29
CA PHE A 71 -9.52 3.75 2.08
C PHE A 71 -9.51 2.23 2.32
N LEU A 72 -8.97 1.76 3.45
CA LEU A 72 -9.00 0.36 3.84
C LEU A 72 -10.42 -0.14 4.06
N LEU A 73 -11.26 0.63 4.77
CA LEU A 73 -12.66 0.28 5.02
C LEU A 73 -13.45 0.14 3.71
N LEU A 74 -13.29 1.09 2.80
CA LEU A 74 -13.93 1.06 1.47
C LEU A 74 -13.44 -0.09 0.58
N THR A 75 -12.23 -0.61 0.85
CA THR A 75 -11.69 -1.78 0.16
C THR A 75 -12.04 -3.09 0.88
N CYS A 76 -12.56 -3.02 2.11
CA CYS A 76 -13.12 -4.14 2.86
C CYS A 76 -14.60 -4.35 2.56
N LEU A 77 -15.37 -3.31 2.25
CA LEU A 77 -16.77 -3.47 1.84
C LEU A 77 -16.82 -4.18 0.46
N PRO A 78 -17.31 -5.42 0.37
CA PRO A 78 -17.63 -6.01 -0.92
C PRO A 78 -18.82 -5.24 -1.50
N CYS A 79 -18.54 -4.29 -2.39
CA CYS A 79 -19.58 -3.63 -3.17
C CYS A 79 -19.96 -4.54 -4.35
N GLY A 80 -20.85 -5.51 -4.12
CA GLY A 80 -21.48 -6.27 -5.21
C GLY A 80 -21.86 -7.71 -4.82
N ASP A 81 -23.14 -8.02 -5.03
CA ASP A 81 -23.72 -9.38 -4.93
C ASP A 81 -22.97 -10.34 -5.88
N GLY A 82 -22.69 -11.56 -5.43
CA GLY A 82 -21.67 -12.47 -5.98
C GLY A 82 -21.95 -13.07 -7.37
N THR A 83 -22.57 -12.33 -8.28
CA THR A 83 -23.07 -12.84 -9.57
C THR A 83 -22.33 -12.29 -10.81
N ASP A 84 -21.49 -11.25 -10.68
CA ASP A 84 -20.77 -10.68 -11.82
C ASP A 84 -19.27 -10.51 -11.54
N PRO A 85 -18.38 -10.59 -12.56
CA PRO A 85 -16.96 -10.27 -12.39
C PRO A 85 -16.82 -8.89 -11.74
N PRO A 86 -15.78 -8.64 -10.91
CA PRO A 86 -15.64 -7.41 -10.12
C PRO A 86 -15.39 -6.19 -11.02
N GLN A 87 -16.42 -5.76 -11.75
CA GLN A 87 -16.46 -4.56 -12.54
C GLN A 87 -16.68 -3.43 -11.56
N LEU A 88 -15.59 -2.95 -10.98
CA LEU A 88 -15.59 -1.71 -10.23
C LEU A 88 -16.32 -0.66 -11.06
N SER A 89 -17.45 -0.15 -10.54
CA SER A 89 -18.20 0.90 -11.20
C SER A 89 -17.25 2.06 -11.54
N PRO A 90 -17.48 2.78 -12.66
CA PRO A 90 -16.68 3.95 -13.01
C PRO A 90 -16.57 4.95 -11.85
N SER A 91 -17.64 5.07 -11.05
CA SER A 91 -17.67 5.86 -9.82
C SER A 91 -16.74 5.33 -8.72
N ALA A 92 -16.72 4.01 -8.45
CA ALA A 92 -15.81 3.41 -7.47
C ALA A 92 -14.34 3.53 -7.89
N ARG A 93 -14.06 3.42 -9.20
CA ARG A 93 -12.71 3.62 -9.75
C ARG A 93 -12.25 5.08 -9.61
N GLY A 94 -13.13 6.02 -9.94
CA GLY A 94 -12.87 7.45 -9.75
C GLY A 94 -12.59 7.80 -8.30
N TRP A 95 -13.43 7.33 -7.38
CA TRP A 95 -13.24 7.54 -5.94
C TRP A 95 -11.89 6.99 -5.45
N ARG A 96 -11.53 5.76 -5.82
CA ARG A 96 -10.22 5.18 -5.46
C ARG A 96 -9.06 6.03 -5.99
N ALA A 97 -9.13 6.51 -7.23
CA ALA A 97 -8.10 7.36 -7.81
C ALA A 97 -7.95 8.69 -7.05
N VAL A 98 -9.07 9.32 -6.67
CA VAL A 98 -9.08 10.56 -5.88
C VAL A 98 -8.42 10.34 -4.51
N PHE A 99 -8.75 9.24 -3.82
CA PHE A 99 -8.13 8.91 -2.54
C PHE A 99 -6.63 8.69 -2.66
N LEU A 100 -6.18 7.95 -3.68
CA LEU A 100 -4.76 7.73 -3.92
C LEU A 100 -4.02 9.03 -4.23
N LEU A 101 -4.60 9.91 -5.04
CA LEU A 101 -4.03 11.22 -5.35
C LEU A 101 -3.91 12.09 -4.09
N PHE A 102 -4.96 12.10 -3.27
CA PHE A 102 -4.96 12.81 -1.99
C PHE A 102 -3.85 12.28 -1.07
N LEU A 103 -3.76 10.95 -0.90
CA LEU A 103 -2.74 10.33 -0.08
C LEU A 103 -1.32 10.64 -0.58
N PHE A 104 -1.13 10.68 -1.90
CA PHE A 104 0.16 11.04 -2.51
C PHE A 104 0.54 12.49 -2.23
N ALA A 105 -0.37 13.43 -2.48
CA ALA A 105 -0.13 14.85 -2.19
C ALA A 105 0.09 15.11 -0.69
N TRP A 106 -0.69 14.43 0.16
CA TRP A 106 -0.57 14.52 1.61
C TRP A 106 0.76 13.96 2.10
N PHE A 107 1.24 12.85 1.54
CA PHE A 107 2.55 12.29 1.85
C PHE A 107 3.68 13.29 1.53
N ILE A 108 3.60 13.99 0.40
CA ILE A 108 4.59 15.03 0.06
C ILE A 108 4.57 16.15 1.10
N ALA A 109 3.39 16.65 1.47
CA ALA A 109 3.25 17.67 2.52
C ALA A 109 3.82 17.19 3.86
N GLY A 110 3.55 15.93 4.21
CA GLY A 110 4.10 15.25 5.38
C GLY A 110 5.62 15.28 5.44
N ASN A 111 6.27 14.96 4.33
CA ASN A 111 7.73 15.02 4.23
C ASN A 111 8.24 16.43 4.50
N VAL A 112 7.63 17.45 3.90
CA VAL A 112 8.01 18.85 4.15
C VAL A 112 7.88 19.19 5.64
N TRP A 113 6.80 18.76 6.30
CA TRP A 113 6.59 19.03 7.73
C TRP A 113 7.58 18.29 8.64
N VAL A 114 7.83 17.00 8.38
CA VAL A 114 8.79 16.19 9.14
C VAL A 114 10.21 16.75 8.98
N TYR A 115 10.63 17.06 7.75
CA TYR A 115 11.97 17.57 7.49
C TYR A 115 12.17 19.03 7.90
N SER A 116 11.12 19.86 7.86
CA SER A 116 11.20 21.27 8.28
C SER A 116 11.53 21.46 9.76
N ILE A 117 11.30 20.45 10.60
CA ILE A 117 11.58 20.52 12.05
C ILE A 117 12.93 19.89 12.39
N TYR A 118 13.63 19.26 11.44
CA TYR A 118 14.91 18.60 11.73
C TYR A 118 16.06 19.61 11.86
N PRO A 119 16.87 19.57 12.95
CA PRO A 119 16.69 18.80 14.19
C PRO A 119 15.72 19.48 15.18
N PRO A 120 14.83 18.71 15.87
CA PRO A 120 13.92 19.29 16.85
C PRO A 120 14.66 19.70 18.13
N GLU A 121 14.17 20.73 18.82
CA GLU A 121 14.61 21.07 20.17
C GLU A 121 13.78 20.25 21.16
N TYR A 122 14.43 19.36 21.92
CA TYR A 122 13.75 18.44 22.85
C TYR A 122 13.84 18.86 24.32
N LYS A 123 14.65 19.88 24.65
CA LYS A 123 15.07 20.13 26.04
C LYS A 123 14.22 21.16 26.78
N ASP A 124 13.78 22.22 26.11
CA ASP A 124 13.09 23.34 26.76
C ASP A 124 11.61 23.42 26.35
N PRO A 125 10.64 23.07 27.23
CA PRO A 125 9.21 23.17 26.95
C PRO A 125 8.72 24.60 26.68
N HIS A 126 9.46 25.61 27.16
CA HIS A 126 9.16 27.03 26.92
C HIS A 126 9.73 27.56 25.61
N ASN A 127 10.53 26.77 24.91
CA ASN A 127 11.08 27.17 23.63
C ASN A 127 9.97 27.06 22.57
N PRO A 128 9.73 28.10 21.75
CA PRO A 128 8.77 28.02 20.65
C PRO A 128 9.14 26.93 19.64
N ARG A 129 10.35 26.36 19.74
CA ARG A 129 10.87 25.28 18.91
C ARG A 129 10.65 23.87 19.45
N PHE A 130 10.06 23.74 20.64
CA PHE A 130 9.86 22.47 21.33
C PHE A 130 8.89 21.55 20.58
N CYS A 131 9.29 20.28 20.44
CA CYS A 131 8.34 19.23 20.11
C CYS A 131 8.70 17.91 20.79
N HIS A 132 7.66 17.22 21.26
CA HIS A 132 7.83 15.97 22.00
C HIS A 132 8.46 14.90 21.10
N SER A 133 9.51 14.25 21.61
CA SER A 133 10.30 13.25 20.88
C SER A 133 9.44 12.13 20.30
N VAL A 134 8.51 11.59 21.11
CA VAL A 134 7.57 10.52 20.71
C VAL A 134 6.82 10.86 19.41
N LEU A 135 6.25 12.05 19.30
CA LEU A 135 5.44 12.44 18.13
C LEU A 135 6.32 12.61 16.88
N TYR A 136 7.48 13.26 17.03
CA TYR A 136 8.43 13.44 15.93
C TYR A 136 8.99 12.09 15.43
N LEU A 137 9.49 11.25 16.35
CA LEU A 137 10.02 9.93 16.02
C LEU A 137 8.95 9.06 15.37
N PHE A 138 7.72 9.08 15.88
CA PHE A 138 6.62 8.32 15.27
C PHE A 138 6.35 8.78 13.83
N ALA A 139 6.22 10.09 13.59
CA ALA A 139 6.00 10.63 12.24
C ALA A 139 7.15 10.29 11.28
N PHE A 140 8.38 10.36 11.78
CA PHE A 140 9.58 9.97 11.04
C PHE A 140 9.53 8.48 10.66
N TRP A 141 9.34 7.59 11.63
CA TRP A 141 9.29 6.14 11.41
C TRP A 141 8.16 5.72 10.47
N VAL A 142 6.96 6.29 10.62
CA VAL A 142 5.85 6.01 9.70
C VAL A 142 6.21 6.41 8.27
N THR A 143 6.84 7.58 8.10
CA THR A 143 7.29 8.05 6.78
C THR A 143 8.38 7.14 6.21
N THR A 144 9.34 6.72 7.03
CA THR A 144 10.37 5.75 6.65
C THR A 144 9.76 4.41 6.22
N LEU A 145 8.76 3.89 6.93
CA LEU A 145 8.09 2.64 6.58
C LEU A 145 7.41 2.72 5.20
N VAL A 146 6.82 3.87 4.86
CA VAL A 146 6.25 4.09 3.53
C VAL A 146 7.35 4.05 2.45
N TYR A 147 8.49 4.69 2.69
CA TYR A 147 9.63 4.63 1.76
C TYR A 147 10.19 3.22 1.58
N VAL A 148 10.34 2.47 2.68
CA VAL A 148 10.78 1.08 2.63
C VAL A 148 9.79 0.23 1.83
N GLY A 149 8.49 0.39 2.08
CA GLY A 149 7.44 -0.30 1.32
C GLY A 149 7.49 0.01 -0.17
N LEU A 150 7.65 1.29 -0.55
CA LEU A 150 7.83 1.69 -1.95
C LEU A 150 9.07 1.07 -2.59
N GLY A 151 10.20 1.06 -1.87
CA GLY A 151 11.44 0.44 -2.34
C GLY A 151 11.27 -1.07 -2.60
N VAL A 152 10.67 -1.79 -1.65
CA VAL A 152 10.38 -3.23 -1.80
C VAL A 152 9.43 -3.48 -2.97
N ALA A 153 8.38 -2.68 -3.13
CA ALA A 153 7.42 -2.81 -4.22
C ALA A 153 8.09 -2.62 -5.60
N LEU A 154 8.98 -1.63 -5.72
CA LEU A 154 9.75 -1.39 -6.95
C LEU A 154 10.68 -2.57 -7.26
N LEU A 155 11.43 -3.06 -6.28
CA LEU A 155 12.33 -4.21 -6.46
C LEU A 155 11.55 -5.47 -6.88
N ALA A 156 10.40 -5.72 -6.26
CA ALA A 156 9.53 -6.82 -6.62
C ALA A 156 9.01 -6.67 -8.07
N ALA A 157 8.54 -5.47 -8.45
CA ALA A 157 8.06 -5.21 -9.80
C ALA A 157 9.16 -5.42 -10.87
N LEU A 158 10.37 -4.95 -10.60
CA LEU A 158 11.52 -5.15 -11.48
C LEU A 158 11.92 -6.63 -11.58
N GLY A 159 11.90 -7.36 -10.47
CA GLY A 159 12.17 -8.80 -10.43
C GLY A 159 11.14 -9.60 -11.22
N ILE A 160 9.84 -9.29 -11.06
CA ILE A 160 8.75 -9.92 -11.81
C ILE A 160 8.89 -9.61 -13.29
N LEU A 161 9.08 -8.33 -13.66
CA LEU A 161 9.26 -7.93 -15.06
C LEU A 161 10.47 -8.62 -15.70
N GLY A 162 11.59 -8.68 -14.99
CA GLY A 162 12.79 -9.40 -15.41
C GLY A 162 12.52 -10.89 -15.63
N CYS A 163 11.85 -11.56 -14.68
CA CYS A 163 11.45 -12.95 -14.81
C CYS A 163 10.54 -13.17 -16.03
N LEU A 164 9.53 -12.31 -16.23
CA LEU A 164 8.62 -12.38 -17.37
C LEU A 164 9.35 -12.21 -18.71
N VAL A 165 10.28 -11.26 -18.80
CA VAL A 165 11.10 -11.05 -20.00
C VAL A 165 12.00 -12.26 -20.27
N LEU A 166 12.62 -12.83 -19.24
CA LEU A 166 13.44 -14.04 -19.37
C LEU A 166 12.62 -15.27 -19.78
N LEU A 167 11.43 -15.46 -19.20
CA LEU A 167 10.50 -16.53 -19.58
C LEU A 167 10.05 -16.37 -21.04
N ARG A 168 9.73 -15.14 -21.47
CA ARG A 168 9.39 -14.85 -22.87
C ARG A 168 10.56 -15.11 -23.82
N ALA A 169 11.78 -14.78 -23.42
CA ALA A 169 12.98 -15.06 -24.21
C ALA A 169 13.33 -16.57 -24.28
N ARG A 170 12.92 -17.37 -23.28
CA ARG A 170 13.19 -18.81 -23.20
C ARG A 170 12.09 -19.69 -23.81
N LEU A 171 10.87 -19.19 -23.99
CA LEU A 171 9.73 -19.92 -24.57
C LEU A 171 9.20 -19.24 -25.86
N PRO A 172 9.96 -19.28 -26.98
CA PRO A 172 9.52 -18.72 -28.26
C PRO A 172 8.27 -19.41 -28.84
N TRP A 173 7.88 -20.58 -28.33
CA TRP A 173 6.66 -21.29 -28.73
C TRP A 173 5.35 -20.55 -28.35
N LEU A 174 5.36 -19.68 -27.33
CA LEU A 174 4.19 -18.88 -26.94
C LEU A 174 3.84 -17.77 -27.96
N GLN A 175 4.80 -17.27 -28.74
CA GLN A 175 4.52 -16.28 -29.79
C GLN A 175 3.74 -16.87 -30.98
N ARG A 176 3.73 -18.20 -31.15
CA ARG A 176 3.10 -18.87 -32.30
C ARG A 176 1.59 -19.09 -32.13
N GLY A 177 1.05 -18.91 -30.91
CA GLY A 177 -0.39 -19.02 -30.63
C GLY A 177 -1.19 -17.74 -30.90
N ASP A 178 -0.56 -16.56 -30.79
CA ASP A 178 -1.21 -15.24 -31.02
C ASP A 178 -1.23 -14.84 -32.51
N THR A 179 -0.80 -15.71 -33.42
CA THR A 179 -0.65 -15.44 -34.87
C THR A 179 -1.44 -16.42 -35.76
N TYR A 180 -2.65 -16.81 -35.34
CA TYR A 180 -3.64 -17.37 -36.26
C TYR A 180 -4.79 -16.36 -36.47
N PRO A 181 -5.15 -16.02 -37.73
CA PRO A 181 -6.32 -15.20 -38.03
C PRO A 181 -7.64 -15.88 -37.64
#